data_AF-Q20YW7-F1
#
_entry.id   AF-Q20YW7-F1
#
_cell.length_a   1.000
_cell.length_b   1.000
_cell.length_c   1.000
_cell.angle_alpha   90.00
_cell.angle_beta   90.00
_cell.angle_gamma   90.00
#
_symmetry.space_group_name_H-M   'P 1'
#
loop_
_entity.id
_entity.type
_entity.pdbx_description
1 polymer ?
#
loop_
_entity_poly.entity_id
_entity_poly.type
_entity_poly.pdbx_seq_one_letter_code
_entity_poly.pdbx_strand_id
1 'polypeptide(L)'
;MTSRTLPFPVADALPRLGAAIRTARIRRRKRAADFAHRLDVSLPTLRKLESGDPGVSIGKFVMALWLLDLLPAMIEALDPAADEVGLTLDLARMPKRVRHGGEVDLDDL
;
A
#
# COMPACT_ATOMS: atom_id res chain seq x y z
N MET A 1 26.37 6.34 0.94
CA MET A 1 25.29 7.33 0.72
C MET A 1 24.15 7.01 1.66
N THR A 2 23.94 7.92 2.62
CA THR A 2 22.79 8.07 3.55
C THR A 2 22.26 6.82 4.26
N SER A 3 22.80 6.52 5.44
CA SER A 3 22.08 5.84 6.51
C SER A 3 20.89 6.70 6.92
N ARG A 4 19.74 6.51 6.26
CA ARG A 4 18.46 7.09 6.68
C ARG A 4 17.97 6.19 7.81
N THR A 5 18.19 6.61 9.06
CA THR A 5 17.77 5.85 10.24
C THR A 5 16.24 5.78 10.24
N LEU A 6 15.69 4.72 9.66
CA LEU A 6 14.27 4.44 9.70
C LEU A 6 13.88 4.06 11.14
N PRO A 7 12.69 4.46 11.62
CA PRO A 7 12.16 3.94 12.87
C PRO A 7 12.15 2.41 12.86
N PHE A 8 12.44 1.78 13.99
CA PHE A 8 12.50 0.32 14.09
C PHE A 8 11.29 -0.40 13.49
N PRO A 9 10.02 0.03 13.72
CA PRO A 9 8.86 -0.63 13.12
C PRO A 9 8.90 -0.65 11.59
N VAL A 10 9.44 0.41 10.97
CA VAL A 10 9.57 0.50 9.50
C VAL A 10 10.71 -0.39 9.02
N ALA A 11 11.86 -0.35 9.71
CA ALA A 11 13.01 -1.18 9.37
C ALA A 11 12.71 -2.68 9.50
N ASP A 12 11.88 -3.09 10.46
CA ASP A 12 11.42 -4.48 10.64
C ASP A 12 10.38 -4.91 9.60
N ALA A 13 9.46 -4.02 9.23
CA ALA A 13 8.39 -4.32 8.28
C ALA A 13 8.92 -4.54 6.85
N LEU A 14 9.92 -3.76 6.44
CA LEU A 14 10.45 -3.76 5.07
C LEU A 14 10.93 -5.15 4.58
N PRO A 15 11.81 -5.88 5.31
CA PRO A 15 12.20 -7.25 4.93
C PRO A 15 11.03 -8.21 4.83
N ARG A 16 10.01 -8.08 5.68
CA ARG A 16 8.81 -8.93 5.66
C ARG A 16 8.01 -8.73 4.38
N LEU A 17 7.85 -7.47 3.96
CA LEU A 17 7.20 -7.11 2.71
C LEU A 17 7.97 -7.65 1.48
N GLY A 18 9.29 -7.46 1.44
CA GLY A 18 10.14 -8.01 0.38
C GLY A 18 10.06 -9.54 0.30
N ALA A 19 10.13 -10.21 1.44
CA ALA A 19 10.02 -11.67 1.53
C ALA A 19 8.66 -12.20 1.08
N ALA A 20 7.57 -11.45 1.34
CA ALA A 20 6.24 -11.78 0.84
C ALA A 20 6.19 -11.74 -0.69
N ILE A 21 6.77 -10.71 -1.32
CA ILE A 21 6.88 -10.62 -2.80
C ILE A 21 7.68 -11.81 -3.34
N ARG A 22 8.84 -12.12 -2.74
CA ARG A 22 9.66 -13.27 -3.17
C ARG A 22 8.89 -14.59 -3.07
N THR A 23 8.21 -14.80 -1.96
CA THR A 23 7.39 -16.00 -1.72
C THR A 23 6.29 -16.11 -2.77
N ALA A 24 5.58 -15.01 -3.02
CA ALA A 24 4.53 -14.91 -4.02
C ALA A 24 5.04 -15.17 -5.45
N ARG A 25 6.26 -14.72 -5.78
CA ARG A 25 6.92 -15.00 -7.06
C ARG A 25 7.26 -16.49 -7.22
N ILE A 26 7.87 -17.09 -6.19
CA ILE A 26 8.28 -18.50 -6.19
C ILE A 26 7.07 -19.42 -6.28
N ARG A 27 6.01 -19.16 -5.49
CA ARG A 27 4.75 -19.94 -5.54
C ARG A 27 4.12 -19.96 -6.93
N ARG A 28 4.28 -18.88 -7.69
CA ARG A 28 3.81 -18.74 -9.09
C ARG A 28 4.83 -19.18 -10.14
N ARG A 29 5.92 -19.84 -9.73
CA ARG A 29 6.99 -20.37 -10.59
C ARG A 29 7.61 -19.34 -11.55
N LYS A 30 7.60 -18.06 -11.17
CA LYS A 30 8.22 -16.98 -11.97
C LYS A 30 9.72 -16.94 -11.68
N ARG A 31 10.55 -17.20 -12.70
CA ARG A 31 12.01 -17.09 -12.57
C ARG A 31 12.41 -15.65 -12.28
N ALA A 32 13.48 -15.46 -11.51
CA ALA A 32 13.90 -14.12 -11.09
C ALA A 32 14.30 -13.24 -12.28
N ALA A 33 15.00 -13.79 -13.27
CA ALA A 33 15.39 -13.07 -14.48
C ALA A 33 14.17 -12.59 -15.28
N ASP A 34 13.22 -13.49 -15.56
CA ASP A 34 12.01 -13.15 -16.33
C ASP A 34 11.14 -12.12 -15.59
N PHE A 35 11.06 -12.23 -14.26
CA PHE A 35 10.30 -11.29 -13.44
C PHE A 35 10.97 -9.92 -13.38
N ALA A 36 12.30 -9.87 -13.21
CA ALA A 36 13.06 -8.62 -13.26
C ALA A 36 12.90 -7.93 -14.62
N HIS A 37 12.95 -8.69 -15.71
CA HIS A 37 12.72 -8.19 -17.07
C HIS A 37 11.31 -7.60 -17.22
N ARG A 38 10.27 -8.30 -16.75
CA ARG A 38 8.88 -7.80 -16.78
C ARG A 38 8.65 -6.56 -15.91
N LEU A 39 9.40 -6.43 -14.82
CA LEU A 39 9.40 -5.24 -13.97
C LEU A 39 10.18 -4.07 -14.57
N ASP A 40 10.87 -4.28 -15.68
CA ASP A 40 11.82 -3.34 -16.28
C ASP A 40 12.88 -2.90 -15.24
N VAL A 41 13.55 -3.88 -14.63
CA VAL A 41 14.64 -3.66 -13.67
C VAL A 41 15.75 -4.69 -13.82
N SER A 42 16.94 -4.35 -13.28
CA SER A 42 18.04 -5.28 -13.17
C SER A 42 17.77 -6.39 -12.13
N LEU A 43 18.40 -7.56 -12.27
CA LEU A 43 18.33 -8.63 -11.27
C LEU A 43 18.81 -8.18 -9.87
N PRO A 44 19.89 -7.38 -9.72
CA PRO A 44 20.22 -6.75 -8.44
C PRO A 44 19.11 -5.89 -7.84
N THR A 45 18.41 -5.11 -8.67
CA THR A 45 17.26 -4.31 -8.20
C THR A 45 16.11 -5.20 -7.74
N LEU A 46 15.81 -6.31 -8.44
CA LEU A 46 14.84 -7.29 -7.96
C LEU A 46 15.27 -7.89 -6.61
N ARG A 47 16.54 -8.22 -6.43
CA ARG A 47 17.04 -8.74 -5.14
C ARG A 47 16.86 -7.73 -4.00
N LYS A 48 17.15 -6.45 -4.26
CA LYS A 48 16.88 -5.35 -3.31
C LYS A 48 15.40 -5.24 -2.96
N LEU A 49 14.52 -5.33 -3.97
CA LEU A 49 13.08 -5.31 -3.78
C LEU A 49 12.62 -6.48 -2.89
N GLU A 50 13.10 -7.69 -3.19
CA GLU A 50 12.79 -8.91 -2.42
C GLU A 50 13.42 -8.96 -1.02
N SER A 51 14.46 -8.16 -0.76
CA SER A 51 15.03 -7.99 0.58
C SER A 51 14.41 -6.84 1.36
N GLY A 52 13.52 -6.04 0.76
CA GLY A 52 12.91 -4.88 1.41
C GLY A 52 13.84 -3.67 1.50
N ASP A 53 14.75 -3.47 0.53
CA ASP A 53 15.61 -2.27 0.51
C ASP A 53 14.76 -0.98 0.36
N PRO A 54 14.84 -0.02 1.31
CA PRO A 54 14.04 1.21 1.28
C PRO A 54 14.39 2.16 0.12
N GLY A 55 15.51 1.95 -0.56
CA GLY A 55 15.91 2.71 -1.74
C GLY A 55 15.22 2.27 -3.03
N VAL A 56 14.47 1.16 -3.01
CA VAL A 56 13.65 0.75 -4.15
C VAL A 56 12.43 1.67 -4.25
N SER A 57 12.22 2.26 -5.42
CA SER A 57 11.07 3.15 -5.64
C SER A 57 9.75 2.43 -5.38
N ILE A 58 8.82 3.11 -4.70
CA ILE A 58 7.47 2.58 -4.43
C ILE A 58 6.75 2.11 -5.70
N GLY A 59 6.94 2.80 -6.83
CA GLY A 59 6.36 2.40 -8.12
C GLY A 59 6.76 0.99 -8.57
N LYS A 60 8.02 0.59 -8.37
CA LYS A 60 8.48 -0.77 -8.69
C LYS A 60 7.94 -1.82 -7.71
N PHE A 61 7.74 -1.46 -6.44
CA PHE A 61 7.10 -2.33 -5.46
C PHE A 61 5.62 -2.59 -5.82
N VAL A 62 4.87 -1.53 -6.13
CA VAL A 62 3.46 -1.63 -6.57
C VAL A 62 3.35 -2.39 -7.90
N MET A 63 4.26 -2.16 -8.85
CA MET A 63 4.33 -2.93 -10.09
C MET A 63 4.54 -4.43 -9.84
N ALA A 64 5.38 -4.80 -8.87
CA ALA A 64 5.59 -6.20 -8.50
C ALA A 64 4.33 -6.84 -7.93
N LEU A 65 3.58 -6.11 -7.09
CA LEU A 65 2.28 -6.58 -6.59
C LEU A 65 1.28 -6.76 -7.72
N TRP A 66 1.23 -5.83 -8.68
CA TRP A 66 0.37 -5.96 -9.86
C TRP A 66 0.72 -7.20 -10.70
N LEU A 67 2.00 -7.43 -11.05
CA LEU A 67 2.44 -8.62 -11.79
C LEU A 67 2.25 -9.95 -11.04
N LEU A 68 1.94 -9.86 -9.75
CA LEU A 68 1.64 -10.97 -8.85
C LEU A 68 0.16 -11.03 -8.48
N ASP A 69 -0.72 -10.24 -9.10
CA ASP A 69 -2.16 -10.20 -8.79
C ASP A 69 -2.46 -9.92 -7.30
N LEU A 70 -1.59 -9.15 -6.63
CA LEU A 70 -1.71 -8.73 -5.23
C LEU A 70 -2.08 -7.25 -5.08
N LEU A 71 -2.09 -6.48 -6.17
CA LEU A 71 -2.45 -5.06 -6.14
C LEU A 71 -3.87 -4.81 -5.56
N PRO A 72 -4.92 -5.57 -5.93
CA PRO A 72 -6.26 -5.33 -5.37
C PRO A 72 -6.29 -5.44 -3.84
N ALA A 73 -5.65 -6.47 -3.28
CA ALA A 73 -5.57 -6.66 -1.83
C ALA A 73 -4.80 -5.52 -1.14
N MET A 74 -3.77 -4.95 -1.78
CA MET A 74 -3.07 -3.78 -1.24
C MET A 74 -3.96 -2.53 -1.25
N ILE A 75 -4.76 -2.34 -2.31
CA ILE A 75 -5.70 -1.20 -2.41
C ILE A 75 -6.76 -1.32 -1.31
N GLU A 76 -7.34 -2.50 -1.13
CA GLU A 76 -8.32 -2.78 -0.09
C GLU A 76 -7.75 -2.53 1.32
N ALA A 77 -6.50 -2.94 1.58
CA ALA A 77 -5.83 -2.70 2.85
C ALA A 77 -5.54 -1.21 3.14
N LEU A 78 -5.63 -0.34 2.13
CA LEU A 78 -5.42 1.11 2.23
C LEU A 78 -6.72 1.90 2.03
N ASP A 79 -7.87 1.22 1.91
CA ASP A 79 -9.16 1.86 1.79
C ASP A 79 -9.46 2.67 3.08
N PRO A 80 -9.89 3.94 2.98
CA PRO A 80 -10.30 4.72 4.15
C PRO A 80 -11.36 4.03 5.02
N ALA A 81 -12.22 3.19 4.42
CA ALA A 81 -13.19 2.39 5.16
C ALA A 81 -12.54 1.29 6.05
N ALA A 82 -11.30 0.92 5.77
CA ALA A 82 -10.49 0.00 6.58
C ALA A 82 -9.60 0.72 7.61
N ASP A 83 -9.53 2.05 7.59
CA ASP A 83 -8.78 2.85 8.57
C ASP A 83 -9.59 3.05 9.86
N GLU A 84 -9.51 2.08 10.77
CA GLU A 84 -10.18 2.13 12.07
C GLU A 84 -9.86 3.40 12.89
N VAL A 85 -8.62 3.90 12.77
CA VAL A 85 -8.18 5.11 13.47
C VAL A 85 -8.86 6.33 12.85
N GLY A 86 -8.87 6.42 11.51
CA GLY A 86 -9.58 7.44 10.75
C GLY A 86 -11.07 7.47 11.10
N LEU A 87 -11.72 6.31 11.09
CA LEU A 87 -13.15 6.18 11.47
C LEU A 87 -13.40 6.65 12.91
N THR A 88 -12.52 6.31 13.86
CA THR A 88 -12.64 6.76 15.25
C THR A 88 -12.52 8.28 15.37
N LEU A 89 -11.59 8.90 14.60
CA LEU A 89 -11.42 10.34 14.57
C LEU A 89 -12.65 11.06 13.97
N ASP A 90 -13.26 10.47 12.94
CA ASP A 90 -14.46 11.02 12.31
C ASP A 90 -15.68 10.93 13.24
N LEU A 91 -15.86 9.82 13.94
CA LEU A 91 -16.88 9.68 14.99
C LEU A 91 -16.72 10.76 16.08
N ALA A 92 -15.48 11.04 16.49
CA ALA A 92 -15.19 12.08 17.48
C ALA A 92 -15.53 13.50 16.97
N ARG A 93 -15.53 13.72 15.65
CA ARG A 93 -15.86 14.99 15.00
C ARG A 93 -17.33 15.15 14.68
N MET A 94 -18.14 14.09 14.78
CA MET A 94 -19.57 14.15 14.47
C MET A 94 -20.29 15.20 15.34
N PRO A 95 -21.14 16.05 14.73
CA PRO A 95 -21.90 17.03 15.48
C PRO A 95 -22.87 16.32 16.42
N LYS A 96 -22.79 16.62 17.72
CA LYS A 96 -23.68 16.05 18.75
C LYS A 96 -25.16 16.40 18.58
N ARG A 97 -25.48 17.37 17.71
CA ARG A 97 -26.84 17.80 17.40
C ARG A 97 -26.93 18.16 15.92
N VAL A 98 -27.90 17.58 15.22
CA VAL A 98 -28.29 18.01 13.87
C VAL A 98 -29.18 19.25 14.03
N ARG A 99 -28.81 20.36 13.42
CA ARG A 99 -29.72 21.51 13.27
C ARG A 99 -30.53 21.26 12.00
N HIS A 100 -31.86 21.26 12.09
CA HIS A 100 -32.70 21.37 10.90
C HIS A 100 -32.42 22.74 10.29
N GLY A 101 -31.68 22.76 9.17
CA GLY A 101 -31.66 23.92 8.28
C GLY A 101 -33.06 24.13 7.74
N GLY A 102 -33.52 25.38 7.72
CA GLY A 102 -34.89 25.76 7.38
C GLY A 102 -35.44 24.98 6.19
N GLU A 103 -36.67 24.51 6.38
CA GLU A 103 -37.58 24.02 5.36
C GLU A 103 -37.43 24.91 4.11
N VAL A 104 -36.86 24.35 3.04
CA VAL A 104 -36.89 25.00 1.73
C VAL A 104 -38.26 24.67 1.19
N ASP A 105 -39.18 25.66 1.24
CA ASP A 105 -40.53 25.53 0.71
C ASP A 105 -40.45 25.09 -0.75
N LEU A 106 -41.02 23.92 -1.03
CA LEU A 106 -41.08 23.31 -2.35
C LEU A 106 -42.21 23.91 -3.21
N ASP A 107 -42.86 24.96 -2.72
CA ASP A 107 -44.01 25.62 -3.35
C ASP A 107 -43.62 26.69 -4.40
N ASP A 108 -42.32 26.89 -4.64
CA ASP A 108 -41.80 27.84 -5.67
C ASP A 108 -41.64 27.21 -7.08
N LEU A 109 -42.33 26.10 -7.39
CA LEU A 109 -42.34 25.45 -8.73
C LEU A 109 -43.70 25.47 -9.41
#